data_AF-A0A9E3MUB6-F1
#
_entry.id   AF-A0A9E3MUB6-F1
#
_cell.length_a   1.000
_cell.length_b   1.000
_cell.length_c   1.000
_cell.angle_alpha   90.00
_cell.angle_beta   90.00
_cell.angle_gamma   90.00
#
_symmetry.space_group_name_H-M   'P 1'
#
loop_
_entity.id
_entity.type
_entity.pdbx_description
1 polymer ?
#
loop_
_entity_poly.entity_id
_entity_poly.type
_entity_poly.pdbx_seq_one_letter_code
_entity_poly.pdbx_strand_id
1 'polypeptide(L)' 'MSAAETARTARRDGGSEERFDVLPARLVEDLPGGRVRVPTQETRIGRPAAAPRSVGTRCSTATGRGWTDGPAASGKLDA' A
#
# COMPACT_ATOMS: atom_id res chain seq x y z
N MET A 1 -17.01 -3.15 -15.37
CA MET A 1 -15.79 -3.26 -14.53
C MET A 1 -15.83 -2.10 -13.56
N SER A 2 -15.84 -2.37 -12.26
CA SER A 2 -15.82 -1.34 -11.22
C SER A 2 -14.41 -1.22 -10.65
N ALA A 3 -14.04 -0.03 -10.18
CA ALA A 3 -12.75 0.21 -9.54
C ALA A 3 -12.89 1.24 -8.42
N ALA A 4 -12.17 1.01 -7.32
CA ALA A 4 -12.06 1.94 -6.21
C ALA A 4 -10.58 2.26 -5.93
N GLU A 5 -10.27 3.54 -5.74
CA GLU A 5 -8.90 4.01 -5.47
C GLU A 5 -8.83 4.74 -4.12
N THR A 6 -7.73 4.53 -3.41
CA THR A 6 -7.40 5.28 -2.19
C THR A 6 -5.93 5.70 -2.21
N ALA A 7 -5.66 6.99 -1.98
CA ALA A 7 -4.32 7.52 -1.81
C ALA A 7 -4.33 8.67 -0.79
N ARG A 8 -3.39 8.66 0.16
CA ARG A 8 -3.26 9.73 1.15
C ARG A 8 -1.84 9.84 1.65
N THR A 9 -1.28 11.05 1.65
CA THR A 9 0.05 11.31 2.18
C THR A 9 0.07 11.19 3.70
N ALA A 10 1.13 10.59 4.23
CA ALA A 10 1.50 10.63 5.65
C ALA A 10 2.93 11.16 5.80
N ARG A 11 3.17 11.93 6.86
CA ARG A 11 4.46 12.54 7.19
C ARG A 11 4.91 12.06 8.56
N ARG A 12 6.19 11.71 8.67
CA ARG A 12 6.89 11.60 9.95
C ARG A 12 7.84 12.78 10.08
N ASP A 13 7.65 13.57 11.13
CA ASP A 13 8.57 14.65 11.49
C ASP A 13 9.77 14.15 12.28
N GLY A 14 10.82 14.97 12.35
CA GLY A 14 12.09 14.64 13.01
C GLY A 14 13.28 15.33 12.35
N GLY A 15 14.49 14.97 12.80
CA GLY A 15 15.73 15.40 12.17
C GLY A 15 15.89 14.85 10.75
N SER A 16 16.90 15.30 10.00
CA SER A 16 17.12 14.89 8.61
C SER A 16 17.26 13.37 8.41
N GLU A 17 17.75 12.66 9.42
CA GLU A 17 17.86 11.19 9.42
C GLU A 17 16.55 10.46 9.74
N GLU A 18 15.53 11.16 10.24
CA GLU A 18 14.29 10.55 10.75
C GLU A 18 13.05 10.97 9.96
N ARG A 19 13.09 12.16 9.37
CA ARG A 19 12.01 12.72 8.57
C ARG A 19 11.82 11.92 7.29
N PHE A 20 10.58 11.53 7.02
CA PHE A 20 10.18 11.03 5.71
C PHE A 20 8.70 11.28 5.42
N ASP A 21 8.40 11.42 4.14
CA ASP A 21 7.04 11.46 3.60
C ASP A 21 6.75 10.15 2.87
N VAL A 22 5.51 9.68 2.98
CA VAL A 22 5.05 8.48 2.30
C VAL A 22 3.68 8.72 1.66
N LEU A 23 3.52 8.24 0.42
CA LEU A 23 2.26 8.18 -0.29
C LEU A 23 1.93 6.73 -0.59
N PRO A 24 1.19 6.04 0.30
CA PRO A 24 0.57 4.77 -0.03
C PRO A 24 -0.63 5.00 -0.97
N ALA A 25 -0.71 4.17 -2.00
CA ALA A 25 -1.82 4.10 -2.93
C ALA A 25 -2.29 2.65 -3.10
N ARG A 26 -3.61 2.49 -3.20
CA ARG A 26 -4.26 1.20 -3.48
C ARG A 26 -5.34 1.41 -4.53
N LEU A 27 -5.41 0.45 -5.44
CA LEU A 27 -6.54 0.24 -6.35
C LEU A 27 -7.21 -1.10 -5.98
N VAL A 28 -8.53 -1.17 -6.07
CA VAL A 28 -9.30 -2.42 -6.00
C VAL A 28 -10.06 -2.53 -7.31
N GLU A 29 -9.80 -3.59 -8.06
CA GLU A 29 -10.41 -3.82 -9.38
C GLU A 29 -11.03 -5.22 -9.47
N ASP A 30 -12.26 -5.28 -9.98
CA ASP A 30 -12.93 -6.54 -10.31
C ASP A 30 -12.32 -7.14 -11.58
N LEU A 31 -12.02 -8.44 -11.54
CA LEU A 31 -11.54 -9.22 -12.67
C LEU A 31 -12.53 -10.34 -13.05
N PRO A 32 -12.54 -10.76 -14.34
CA PRO A 32 -13.37 -11.89 -14.76
C PRO A 32 -13.10 -13.16 -13.96
N GLY A 33 -14.17 -13.93 -13.74
CA GLY A 33 -14.16 -15.16 -12.96
C GLY A 33 -14.28 -14.94 -11.44
N GLY A 34 -14.90 -13.85 -11.01
CA GLY A 34 -15.12 -13.56 -9.58
C GLY A 34 -13.83 -13.25 -8.81
N ARG A 35 -12.80 -12.78 -9.50
CA ARG A 35 -11.51 -12.44 -8.91
C ARG A 35 -11.44 -10.95 -8.62
N VAL A 36 -10.70 -10.58 -7.59
CA VAL A 36 -10.38 -9.18 -7.28
C VAL A 36 -8.87 -9.02 -7.31
N ARG A 37 -8.38 -7.96 -7.94
CA ARG A 37 -6.96 -7.59 -7.89
C ARG A 37 -6.82 -6.32 -7.05
N VAL A 38 -5.82 -6.33 -6.19
CA VAL A 38 -5.54 -5.24 -5.25
C VAL A 38 -4.07 -4.85 -5.35
N PRO A 39 -3.64 -4.11 -6.40
CA PRO A 39 -2.26 -3.62 -6.44
C PRO A 39 -2.08 -2.56 -5.34
N THR A 40 -0.91 -2.61 -4.70
CA THR A 40 -0.47 -1.58 -3.74
C THR A 40 0.84 -0.99 -4.22
N GLN A 41 0.94 0.33 -4.13
CA GLN A 41 2.16 1.07 -4.44
C GLN A 41 2.44 2.05 -3.31
N GLU A 42 3.71 2.29 -3.05
CA GLU A 42 4.14 3.24 -2.03
C GLU A 42 5.30 4.07 -2.58
N THR A 43 5.16 5.39 -2.54
CA THR A 43 6.27 6.32 -2.81
C THR A 43 6.77 6.89 -1.49
N ARG A 44 8.10 6.92 -1.29
CA ARG A 44 8.73 7.47 -0.08
C ARG A 44 9.77 8.53 -0.43
N ILE A 45 9.82 9.61 0.34
CA ILE A 45 10.78 10.73 0.20
C ILE A 45 11.46 10.97 1.55
N GLY A 46 12.80 11.02 1.58
CA GLY A 46 13.61 11.29 2.78
C GLY A 46 14.91 10.47 2.82
N ARG A 47 15.88 10.83 3.67
CA ARG A 47 17.12 10.02 3.85
C ARG A 47 16.84 8.56 4.23
N PRO A 48 15.84 8.25 5.08
CA PRO A 48 15.43 6.86 5.35
C PRO A 48 14.98 6.08 4.10
N ALA A 49 14.51 6.77 3.05
CA ALA A 49 14.08 6.12 1.81
C ALA A 49 15.24 5.76 0.88
N ALA A 50 16.41 6.39 1.05
CA ALA A 50 17.60 6.18 0.22
C ALA A 50 18.44 4.96 0.65
N ALA A 51 18.20 4.40 1.83
CA ALA A 51 18.89 3.19 2.27
C ALA A 51 18.58 2.01 1.33
N PRO A 52 19.59 1.23 0.89
CA PRO A 52 19.39 0.12 -0.02
C PRO A 52 18.42 -0.89 0.58
N ARG A 53 17.30 -1.09 -0.12
CA ARG A 53 16.26 -2.02 0.27
C ARG A 53 16.76 -3.43 0.00
N SER A 54 17.27 -4.10 1.03
CA SER A 54 17.69 -5.51 0.93
C SER A 54 16.59 -6.35 0.30
N VAL A 55 16.95 -7.08 -0.77
CA VAL A 55 16.09 -8.03 -1.47
C VAL A 55 15.75 -9.16 -0.50
N GLY A 56 14.64 -9.02 0.22
CA GLY A 56 14.19 -10.02 1.20
C GLY A 56 13.27 -9.44 2.25
N THR A 57 13.56 -8.23 2.73
CA THR A 57 12.72 -7.54 3.71
C THR A 57 11.94 -6.44 3.00
N ARG A 58 10.93 -6.84 2.22
CA ARG A 58 9.89 -5.91 1.80
C ARG A 58 9.10 -5.50 3.05
N CYS A 59 9.60 -4.50 3.78
CA CYS A 59 8.89 -3.93 4.95
C CYS A 59 7.50 -3.38 4.55
N SER A 60 7.28 -3.04 3.27
CA SER A 60 5.94 -2.69 2.75
C SER A 60 5.02 -3.89 2.48
N THR A 61 5.52 -5.13 2.46
CA THR A 61 4.61 -6.29 2.40
C THR A 61 4.00 -6.65 3.75
N ALA A 62 4.57 -6.23 4.88
CA ALA A 62 3.95 -6.53 6.18
C ALA A 62 2.72 -5.63 6.43
N THR A 63 2.86 -4.32 6.22
CA THR A 63 1.72 -3.37 6.21
C THR A 63 0.77 -3.64 5.05
N GLY A 64 1.29 -3.98 3.87
CA GLY A 64 0.48 -4.32 2.70
C GLY A 64 -0.34 -5.61 2.87
N ARG A 65 0.23 -6.70 3.42
CA ARG A 65 -0.49 -7.97 3.63
C ARG A 65 -1.57 -7.83 4.69
N GLY A 66 -1.24 -7.31 5.88
CA GLY A 66 -2.24 -7.09 6.94
C GLY A 66 -3.41 -6.19 6.51
N TRP A 67 -3.16 -5.21 5.64
CA TRP A 67 -4.19 -4.35 5.06
C TRP A 67 -4.93 -4.98 3.86
N THR A 68 -4.36 -5.97 3.17
CA THR A 68 -5.01 -6.66 2.04
C THR A 68 -5.88 -7.81 2.53
N ASP A 69 -5.45 -8.51 3.57
CA ASP A 69 -6.19 -9.62 4.17
C ASP A 69 -7.46 -9.13 4.91
N GLY A 70 -7.50 -7.87 5.36
CA GLY A 70 -8.66 -7.28 6.05
C GLY A 70 -9.94 -7.17 5.19
N PRO A 71 -9.99 -6.33 4.14
CA PRO A 71 -11.18 -6.16 3.31
C PRO A 71 -11.44 -7.32 2.35
N ALA A 72 -10.41 -8.10 1.96
CA ALA A 72 -10.60 -9.28 1.11
C ALA A 72 -11.25 -10.47 1.86
N ALA A 73 -11.13 -10.54 3.19
CA ALA A 73 -11.79 -11.56 4.01
C ALA A 73 -13.27 -11.25 4.30
N SER A 74 -13.69 -9.98 4.19
CA SER A 74 -15.06 -9.55 4.45
C SER A 74 -15.86 -9.54 3.14
N GLY A 75 -16.08 -10.72 2.57
CA GLY A 75 -16.83 -10.87 1.33
C GLY A 75 -18.23 -10.26 1.40
N LYS A 76 -18.40 -9.06 0.84
CA LYS A 76 -19.64 -8.59 0.21
C LYS A 76 -19.40 -7.34 -0.63
N LEU A 77 -19.39 -7.52 -1.94
CA LEU A 77 -19.73 -6.48 -2.90
C LEU A 77 -21.02 -7.00 -3.56
N ASP A 78 -22.16 -6.68 -2.94
CA ASP A 78 -23.47 -6.87 -3.56
C ASP A 78 -23.59 -5.88 -4.72
N ALA A 79 -24.07 -6.37 -5.86
CA ALA A 79 -24.31 -5.62 -7.10
C ALA A 79 -25.52 -4.68 -7.01
#